data_AF-A0A7W4HN77-F1
#
_entry.id   AF-A0A7W4HN77-F1
#
_cell.length_a   1.000
_cell.length_b   1.000
_cell.length_c   1.000
_cell.angle_alpha   90.00
_cell.angle_beta   90.00
_cell.angle_gamma   90.00
#
_symmetry.space_group_name_H-M   'P 1'
#
loop_
_entity.id
_entity.type
_entity.pdbx_description
1 polymer ?
#
loop_
_entity_poly.entity_id
_entity_poly.type
_entity_poly.pdbx_seq_one_letter_code
_entity_poly.pdbx_strand_id
1 'polypeptide(L)'
;MDDRERIYTLNKREMVKDLDMSLTTFYNWRKYRPKVFDLICSYYKGELESLTPLEQEMLKYFRELSDKDQEIQTAEMKLRNLKSKP
;
A
#
# COMPACT_ATOMS: atom_id res chain seq x y z
N MET A 1 -4.96 0.42 17.22
CA MET A 1 -5.28 1.04 15.92
C MET A 1 -6.30 0.14 15.25
N ASP A 2 -7.42 0.69 14.79
CA ASP A 2 -8.43 -0.06 14.03
C ASP A 2 -7.78 -0.64 12.77
N ASP A 3 -7.99 -1.94 12.49
CA ASP A 3 -7.45 -2.63 11.30
C ASP A 3 -7.78 -1.84 10.03
N ARG A 4 -9.00 -1.29 9.99
CA ARG A 4 -9.47 -0.45 8.88
C ARG A 4 -8.61 0.79 8.69
N GLU A 5 -8.22 1.48 9.77
CA GLU A 5 -7.37 2.68 9.69
C GLU A 5 -5.94 2.34 9.26
N ARG A 6 -5.42 1.20 9.74
CA ARG A 6 -4.12 0.69 9.33
C ARG A 6 -4.08 0.40 7.83
N ILE A 7 -5.06 -0.36 7.34
CA ILE A 7 -5.19 -0.73 5.94
C ILE A 7 -5.33 0.52 5.07
N TYR A 8 -6.20 1.45 5.48
CA TYR A 8 -6.36 2.73 4.82
C TYR A 8 -5.04 3.51 4.73
N THR A 9 -4.35 3.69 5.85
CA THR A 9 -3.12 4.48 5.91
C THR A 9 -2.04 3.91 5.00
N LEU A 10 -1.88 2.58 4.99
CA LEU A 10 -0.88 1.90 4.19
C LEU A 10 -1.21 1.87 2.70
N ASN A 11 -2.50 1.75 2.32
CA ASN A 11 -2.88 1.41 0.95
C ASN A 11 -3.61 2.54 0.19
N LYS A 12 -3.96 3.67 0.82
CA LYS A 12 -4.82 4.70 0.19
C LYS A 12 -4.37 5.16 -1.21
N ARG A 13 -3.07 5.24 -1.49
CA ARG A 13 -2.55 5.65 -2.80
C ARG A 13 -2.81 4.57 -3.86
N GLU A 14 -2.51 3.33 -3.52
CA GLU A 14 -2.76 2.15 -4.36
C GLU A 14 -4.26 1.96 -4.59
N MET A 15 -5.07 2.01 -3.53
CA MET A 15 -6.54 1.90 -3.62
C MET A 15 -7.14 2.90 -4.62
N VAL A 16 -6.69 4.15 -4.56
CA VAL A 16 -7.17 5.22 -5.45
C VAL A 16 -6.76 4.96 -6.90
N LYS A 17 -5.56 4.42 -7.11
CA LYS A 17 -5.02 4.04 -8.43
C LYS A 17 -5.74 2.82 -9.00
N ASP A 18 -5.90 1.76 -8.21
CA ASP A 18 -6.53 0.50 -8.61
C ASP A 18 -8.02 0.66 -8.92
N LEU A 19 -8.70 1.55 -8.19
CA LEU A 19 -10.11 1.89 -8.39
C LEU A 19 -10.34 3.00 -9.43
N ASP A 20 -9.26 3.50 -10.06
CA ASP A 20 -9.28 4.60 -11.03
C ASP A 20 -10.16 5.78 -10.58
N MET A 21 -9.89 6.28 -9.38
CA MET A 21 -10.68 7.34 -8.78
C MET A 21 -9.82 8.44 -8.17
N SER A 22 -10.43 9.57 -7.80
CA SER A 22 -9.71 10.61 -7.05
C SER A 22 -9.65 10.27 -5.57
N LEU A 23 -8.61 10.76 -4.88
CA LEU A 23 -8.48 10.64 -3.43
C LEU A 23 -9.68 11.27 -2.71
N THR A 24 -10.20 12.39 -3.21
CA THR A 24 -11.44 13.04 -2.71
C THR A 24 -12.64 12.11 -2.80
N THR A 25 -12.83 11.43 -3.93
CA THR A 25 -13.92 10.47 -4.11
C THR A 25 -13.76 9.30 -3.14
N PHE A 26 -12.54 8.81 -2.95
CA PHE A 26 -12.24 7.73 -2.01
C PHE A 26 -12.52 8.11 -0.55
N TYR A 27 -12.16 9.34 -0.15
CA TYR A 27 -12.53 9.90 1.15
C TYR A 27 -14.05 9.98 1.34
N ASN A 28 -14.77 10.42 0.32
CA ASN A 28 -16.23 10.47 0.35
C ASN A 28 -16.84 9.07 0.51
N TRP A 29 -16.26 8.04 -0.12
CA TRP A 29 -16.73 6.66 0.05
C TRP A 29 -16.48 6.15 1.47
N ARG A 30 -15.34 6.48 2.08
CA ARG A 30 -15.07 6.17 3.49
C ARG A 30 -16.15 6.72 4.43
N LYS A 31 -16.64 7.94 4.16
CA LYS A 31 -17.64 8.64 4.98
C LYS A 31 -19.08 8.22 4.66
N TYR A 32 -19.46 8.20 3.40
CA TYR A 32 -20.84 8.07 2.95
C TYR A 32 -21.21 6.66 2.45
N ARG A 33 -20.21 5.81 2.18
CA ARG A 33 -20.41 4.42 1.72
C ARG A 33 -19.54 3.45 2.55
N PRO A 34 -19.69 3.43 3.89
CA PRO A 34 -18.78 2.68 4.77
C PRO A 34 -18.70 1.19 4.42
N LYS A 35 -19.81 0.54 4.05
CA LYS A 35 -19.81 -0.88 3.66
C LYS A 35 -18.97 -1.18 2.40
N VAL A 36 -18.99 -0.27 1.42
CA VAL A 36 -18.14 -0.42 0.21
C VAL A 36 -16.68 -0.24 0.60
N PHE A 37 -16.40 0.74 1.45
CA PHE A 37 -15.06 0.96 1.97
C PHE A 37 -14.56 -0.25 2.78
N ASP A 38 -15.40 -0.89 3.59
CA ASP A 38 -15.04 -2.08 4.37
C ASP A 38 -14.76 -3.29 3.47
N LEU A 39 -15.50 -3.44 2.36
CA LEU A 39 -15.23 -4.47 1.34
C LEU A 39 -13.84 -4.27 0.72
N ILE A 40 -13.51 -3.04 0.35
CA ILE A 40 -12.19 -2.68 -0.19
C ILE A 40 -11.11 -2.98 0.86
N CYS A 41 -11.27 -2.53 2.11
CA CYS A 41 -10.32 -2.82 3.17
C CYS A 41 -10.13 -4.33 3.40
N SER A 42 -11.19 -5.14 3.28
CA SER A 42 -11.11 -6.59 3.44
C SER A 42 -10.26 -7.25 2.36
N TYR A 43 -10.31 -6.76 1.12
CA TYR A 43 -9.43 -7.22 0.04
C TYR A 43 -7.94 -6.97 0.38
N TYR A 44 -7.58 -5.73 0.74
CA TYR A 44 -6.19 -5.38 1.08
C TYR A 44 -5.72 -5.96 2.41
N LYS A 45 -6.65 -6.34 3.31
CA LYS A 45 -6.31 -7.05 4.54
C LYS A 45 -5.68 -8.40 4.23
N GLY A 46 -6.27 -9.16 3.29
CA GLY A 46 -5.72 -10.45 2.86
C GLY A 46 -4.30 -10.32 2.27
N GLU A 47 -4.04 -9.27 1.50
CA GLU A 47 -2.71 -9.00 0.97
C GLU A 47 -1.70 -8.69 2.09
N LEU A 48 -2.07 -7.85 3.07
CA LEU A 48 -1.18 -7.51 4.18
C LEU A 48 -0.92 -8.70 5.12
N GLU A 49 -1.93 -9.53 5.39
CA GLU A 49 -1.78 -10.72 6.24
C GLU A 49 -0.85 -11.77 5.63
N SER A 50 -0.66 -11.75 4.31
CA SER A 50 0.31 -12.61 3.61
C SER A 50 1.77 -12.20 3.79
N LEU A 51 2.01 -10.98 4.27
CA LEU A 51 3.35 -10.41 4.47
C LEU A 51 3.85 -10.63 5.90
N THR A 52 5.15 -10.88 6.04
CA THR A 52 5.84 -10.87 7.33
C THR A 52 5.83 -9.46 7.98
N PRO A 53 6.03 -9.34 9.30
CA PRO A 53 6.10 -8.04 9.95
C PRO A 53 7.15 -7.09 9.34
N LEU A 54 8.32 -7.62 8.94
CA LEU A 54 9.37 -6.85 8.29
C LEU A 54 8.93 -6.34 6.90
N GLU A 55 8.29 -7.19 6.11
CA GLU A 55 7.77 -6.80 4.78
C GLU A 55 6.68 -5.73 4.91
N GLN A 56 5.82 -5.83 5.92
CA GLN A 56 4.80 -4.80 6.20
C GLN A 56 5.45 -3.47 6.59
N GLU A 57 6.53 -3.49 7.38
CA GLU A 57 7.29 -2.30 7.74
C GLU A 57 8.00 -1.69 6.53
N MET A 58 8.67 -2.52 5.71
CA MET A 58 9.29 -2.07 4.46
C MET A 58 8.27 -1.45 3.51
N LEU A 59 7.10 -2.06 3.35
CA LEU A 59 6.02 -1.56 2.49
C LEU A 59 5.53 -0.19 2.96
N LYS A 60 5.40 0.01 4.27
CA LYS A 60 5.03 1.31 4.84
C LYS A 60 5.99 2.41 4.39
N TYR A 61 7.29 2.22 4.62
CA TYR A 61 8.30 3.20 4.25
C TYR A 61 8.39 3.39 2.74
N PHE A 62 8.30 2.29 1.97
CA PHE A 62 8.34 2.34 0.51
C PHE A 62 7.20 3.19 -0.07
N ARG A 63 5.98 3.06 0.44
CA ARG A 63 4.82 3.83 -0.05
C ARG A 63 4.80 5.29 0.37
N GLU A 64 5.58 5.68 1.37
CA GLU A 64 5.77 7.09 1.76
C GLU A 64 6.69 7.83 0.77
N LEU A 65 7.59 7.11 0.08
CA LEU A 65 8.48 7.66 -0.94
C LEU A 65 7.73 8.24 -2.15
N SER A 66 8.38 9.15 -2.87
CA SER A 66 7.94 9.59 -4.19
C SER A 66 8.09 8.46 -5.21
N ASP A 67 7.34 8.50 -6.31
CA ASP A 67 7.43 7.48 -7.37
C ASP A 67 8.87 7.33 -7.89
N LYS A 68 9.60 8.45 -8.03
CA LYS A 68 11.01 8.45 -8.43
C LYS A 68 11.91 7.77 -7.40
N ASP A 69 11.69 8.02 -6.11
CA ASP A 69 12.49 7.41 -5.05
C ASP A 69 12.16 5.92 -4.90
N GLN A 70 10.92 5.51 -5.15
CA GLN A 70 10.53 4.10 -5.23
C GLN A 70 11.28 3.37 -6.35
N GLU A 71 11.39 4.00 -7.53
CA GLU A 71 12.17 3.47 -8.66
C GLU A 71 13.65 3.31 -8.31
N ILE A 72 14.25 4.33 -7.68
CA ILE A 72 15.64 4.31 -7.23
C ILE A 72 15.86 3.17 -6.23
N GLN A 73 15.04 3.11 -5.17
CA GLN A 73 15.14 2.06 -4.14
C GLN A 73 15.03 0.66 -4.74
N THR A 74 14.10 0.49 -5.70
CA THR A 74 13.92 -0.78 -6.42
C THR A 74 15.14 -1.13 -7.26
N ALA A 75 15.71 -0.15 -7.98
CA ALA A 75 16.91 -0.35 -8.79
C ALA A 75 18.11 -0.77 -7.93
N GLU A 76 18.29 -0.14 -6.77
CA GLU A 76 19.35 -0.51 -5.84
C GLU A 76 19.19 -1.92 -5.28
N MET A 77 17.97 -2.31 -4.89
CA MET A 77 17.69 -3.66 -4.42
C MET A 77 18.00 -4.71 -5.50
N LYS A 78 17.59 -4.44 -6.75
CA LYS A 78 17.93 -5.29 -7.89
C LYS A 78 19.44 -5.39 -8.09
N LEU A 79 20.16 -4.27 -8.02
CA LEU A 79 21.62 -4.25 -8.17
C LEU A 79 22.33 -5.05 -7.06
N ARG A 80 21.90 -4.90 -5.79
CA ARG A 80 22.44 -5.67 -4.67
C ARG A 80 22.25 -7.18 -4.89
N ASN A 81 21.06 -7.59 -5.35
CA ASN A 81 20.75 -8.99 -5.65
C ASN A 81 21.54 -9.55 -6.85
N LEU A 82 21.89 -8.72 -7.83
CA LEU A 82 22.75 -9.13 -8.94
C LEU A 82 24.20 -9.32 -8.47
N LYS A 83 24.70 -8.44 -7.60
CA LYS A 83 26.06 -8.54 -7.04
C LYS A 83 26.23 -9.71 -6.06
N SER A 84 25.14 -10.14 -5.41
CA SER A 84 25.16 -11.25 -4.46
C SER A 84 24.93 -12.62 -5.11
N LYS A 85 24.58 -12.66 -6.41
CA LYS A 85 24.59 -13.91 -7.18
C LYS A 85 26.05 -14.24 -7.56
N PRO A 86 26.54 -15.46 -7.26
CA PRO A 86 27.86 -15.90 -7.66
C PRO A 86 28.01 -16.01 -9.19
#